data_AF-A0A6G1AJ58-F1
#
_entry.id   AF-A0A6G1AJ58-F1
#
_cell.length_a   1.000
_cell.length_b   1.000
_cell.length_c   1.000
_cell.angle_alpha   90.00
_cell.angle_beta   90.00
_cell.angle_gamma   90.00
#
_symmetry.space_group_name_H-M   'P 1'
#
loop_
_entity.id
_entity.type
_entity.pdbx_description
1 polymer ?
#
loop_
_entity_poly.entity_id
_entity_poly.type
_entity_poly.pdbx_seq_one_letter_code
_entity_poly.pdbx_strand_id
1 'polypeptide(L)'
;RCCLAHDCCYEQLKQFGCQPVLNSYQFHIDNGTVACACIPGPGVSCLCGLRACECDKQSAYCFRESLPTYEKNFKQFFSTRPRCGRRKLQC
;
A
#
# COMPACT_ATOMS: atom_id res chain seq x y z
N ARG A 1 -3.84 5.05 10.00
CA ARG A 1 -5.08 4.48 9.42
C ARG A 1 -4.83 3.94 8.03
N CYS A 2 -4.35 4.76 7.07
CA CYS A 2 -3.98 4.31 5.72
C CYS A 2 -3.08 3.07 5.71
N CYS A 3 -1.96 3.07 6.44
CA CYS A 3 -1.05 1.91 6.48
C CYS A 3 -1.69 0.63 7.05
N LEU A 4 -2.61 0.76 8.01
CA LEU A 4 -3.33 -0.41 8.53
C LEU A 4 -4.24 -1.01 7.44
N ALA A 5 -4.98 -0.16 6.73
CA ALA A 5 -5.81 -0.60 5.61
C ALA A 5 -4.97 -1.23 4.49
N HIS A 6 -3.80 -0.67 4.21
CA HIS A 6 -2.83 -1.22 3.26
C HIS A 6 -2.34 -2.61 3.68
N ASP A 7 -1.90 -2.76 4.93
CA ASP A 7 -1.46 -4.03 5.48
C ASP A 7 -2.57 -5.09 5.38
N CYS A 8 -3.82 -4.71 5.68
CA CYS A 8 -4.97 -5.59 5.56
C CYS A 8 -5.29 -5.97 4.11
N CYS A 9 -5.16 -5.04 3.18
CA CYS A 9 -5.29 -5.31 1.74
C CYS A 9 -4.24 -6.34 1.31
N TYR A 10 -2.98 -6.13 1.70
CA TYR A 10 -1.90 -7.07 1.40
C TYR A 10 -2.07 -8.44 2.07
N GLU A 11 -2.62 -8.49 3.28
CA GLU A 11 -2.94 -9.74 3.96
C GLU A 11 -3.99 -10.55 3.17
N GLN A 12 -5.04 -9.90 2.68
CA GLN A 12 -6.03 -10.55 1.80
C GLN A 12 -5.39 -11.04 0.50
N LEU A 13 -4.49 -10.27 -0.11
CA LEU A 13 -3.78 -10.72 -1.32
C LEU A 13 -2.92 -11.96 -1.05
N LYS A 14 -2.26 -12.03 0.10
CA LYS A 14 -1.49 -13.22 0.52
C LYS A 14 -2.39 -14.43 0.70
N GLN A 15 -3.60 -14.27 1.25
CA GLN A 15 -4.59 -15.35 1.36
C GLN A 15 -5.04 -15.87 -0.02
N PHE A 16 -5.05 -15.01 -1.05
CA PHE A 16 -5.28 -15.41 -2.44
C PHE A 16 -4.05 -15.98 -3.16
N GLY A 17 -2.95 -16.23 -2.45
CA GLY A 17 -1.71 -16.79 -3.02
C GLY A 17 -0.84 -15.78 -3.76
N CYS A 18 -1.18 -14.49 -3.70
CA CYS A 18 -0.34 -13.44 -4.27
C CYS A 18 0.82 -13.08 -3.33
N GLN A 19 1.94 -12.63 -3.89
CA GLN A 19 3.07 -12.09 -3.13
C GLN A 19 3.18 -10.58 -3.36
N PRO A 20 2.29 -9.74 -2.78
CA PRO A 20 2.15 -8.34 -3.17
C PRO A 20 3.42 -7.50 -2.97
N VAL A 21 4.31 -7.90 -2.06
CA VAL A 21 5.63 -7.27 -1.86
C VAL A 21 6.60 -7.55 -3.02
N LEU A 22 6.42 -8.65 -3.74
CA LEU A 22 7.28 -9.12 -4.82
C LEU A 22 6.64 -8.97 -6.21
N ASN A 23 5.33 -8.80 -6.28
CA ASN A 23 4.62 -8.61 -7.53
C ASN A 23 4.92 -7.25 -8.12
N SER A 24 5.55 -7.22 -9.27
CA SER A 24 5.71 -6.01 -10.05
C SER A 24 4.42 -5.68 -10.82
N TYR A 25 4.17 -4.38 -10.98
CA TYR A 25 3.06 -3.85 -11.75
C TYR A 25 3.46 -2.53 -12.41
N GLN A 26 2.68 -2.10 -13.40
CA GLN A 26 2.82 -0.78 -14.01
C GLN A 26 1.69 0.12 -13.54
N PHE A 27 1.95 1.41 -13.49
CA PHE A 27 0.93 2.42 -13.28
C PHE A 27 1.26 3.65 -14.10
N HIS A 28 0.23 4.39 -14.45
CA HIS A 28 0.37 5.73 -15.00
C HIS A 28 -0.56 6.68 -14.25
N ILE A 29 -0.20 7.96 -14.25
CA ILE A 29 -0.97 9.01 -13.62
C ILE A 29 -1.48 9.91 -14.73
N ASP A 30 -2.80 10.02 -14.84
CA ASP A 30 -3.47 10.93 -15.76
C ASP A 30 -4.45 11.81 -14.97
N ASN A 31 -4.30 13.14 -15.09
CA ASN A 31 -5.11 14.13 -14.38
C ASN A 31 -5.26 13.86 -12.86
N GLY A 32 -4.18 13.43 -12.21
CA GLY A 32 -4.16 13.12 -10.78
C GLY A 32 -4.88 11.81 -10.39
N THR A 33 -5.30 11.03 -11.39
CA THR A 33 -5.86 9.69 -11.24
C THR A 33 -4.81 8.64 -11.58
N VAL A 34 -4.71 7.59 -10.77
CA VAL A 34 -3.77 6.48 -10.96
C VAL A 34 -4.52 5.36 -11.66
N ALA A 35 -3.99 4.94 -12.80
CA ALA A 35 -4.47 3.78 -13.53
C ALA A 35 -3.46 2.64 -13.39
N CYS A 36 -3.96 1.50 -12.91
CA CYS A 36 -3.16 0.29 -12.69
C CYS A 36 -3.13 -0.56 -13.95
N ALA A 37 -1.93 -1.07 -14.28
CA ALA A 37 -1.69 -1.94 -15.41
C ALA A 37 -0.82 -3.12 -14.97
N CYS A 38 -1.00 -4.26 -15.62
CA CYS A 38 -0.21 -5.43 -15.29
C CYS A 38 1.06 -5.51 -16.15
N ILE A 39 2.11 -6.12 -15.58
CA ILE A 39 3.32 -6.48 -16.31
C ILE A 39 3.21 -7.97 -16.67
N PRO A 40 3.10 -8.33 -17.95
CA PRO A 40 3.23 -9.71 -18.36
C PRO A 40 4.70 -10.14 -18.26
N GLY A 41 4.95 -11.28 -17.64
CA GLY A 41 6.31 -11.84 -17.54
C GLY A 41 6.34 -13.21 -16.86
N PRO A 42 7.39 -14.01 -17.08
CA PRO A 42 7.56 -15.31 -16.43
C PRO A 42 7.65 -15.13 -14.91
N GLY A 43 6.83 -15.88 -14.16
CA GLY A 43 6.78 -15.81 -12.70
C GLY A 43 6.04 -14.60 -12.13
N VAL A 44 5.51 -13.70 -12.97
CA VAL A 44 4.72 -12.54 -12.54
C VAL A 44 3.25 -12.78 -12.84
N SER A 45 2.43 -12.86 -11.79
CA SER A 45 0.98 -12.93 -11.97
C SER A 45 0.42 -11.55 -12.28
N CYS A 46 -0.03 -11.34 -13.53
CA CYS A 46 -0.68 -10.11 -13.98
C CYS A 46 -1.84 -9.69 -13.05
N LEU A 47 -2.67 -10.66 -12.61
CA LEU A 47 -3.76 -10.42 -11.67
C LEU A 47 -3.24 -9.96 -10.30
N CYS A 48 -2.20 -10.62 -9.78
CA CYS A 48 -1.65 -10.26 -8.48
C CYS A 48 -0.95 -8.89 -8.49
N GLY A 49 -0.27 -8.54 -9.60
CA GLY A 49 0.29 -7.21 -9.80
C GLY A 49 -0.79 -6.13 -9.85
N LEU A 50 -1.88 -6.34 -10.59
CA LEU A 50 -3.01 -5.42 -10.63
C LEU A 50 -3.63 -5.20 -9.24
N ARG A 51 -3.85 -6.28 -8.50
CA ARG A 51 -4.42 -6.18 -7.15
C ARG A 51 -3.49 -5.46 -6.18
N ALA A 52 -2.18 -5.71 -6.25
CA ALA A 52 -1.20 -4.98 -5.45
C ALA A 52 -1.21 -3.49 -5.79
N CYS A 53 -1.25 -3.14 -7.07
CA CYS A 53 -1.37 -1.76 -7.53
C CYS A 53 -2.61 -1.06 -6.97
N GLU A 54 -3.77 -1.73 -6.94
CA GLU A 54 -4.99 -1.14 -6.39
C GLU A 54 -4.90 -0.89 -4.87
N CYS A 55 -4.31 -1.82 -4.10
CA CYS A 55 -4.02 -1.57 -2.67
C CYS A 55 -3.11 -0.35 -2.47
N ASP A 56 -2.08 -0.21 -3.31
CA ASP A 56 -1.09 0.88 -3.20
C ASP A 56 -1.70 2.21 -3.65
N LYS A 57 -2.52 2.21 -4.70
CA LYS A 57 -3.31 3.36 -5.16
C LYS A 57 -4.24 3.89 -4.09
N GLN A 58 -5.01 3.01 -3.43
CA GLN A 58 -5.87 3.41 -2.31
C GLN A 58 -5.07 4.05 -1.18
N SER A 59 -3.89 3.50 -0.89
CA SER A 59 -3.00 4.04 0.13
C SER A 59 -2.46 5.43 -0.24
N ALA A 60 -2.02 5.61 -1.49
CA ALA A 60 -1.57 6.90 -2.02
C ALA A 60 -2.67 7.97 -1.93
N TYR A 61 -3.91 7.62 -2.26
CA TYR A 61 -5.04 8.54 -2.12
C TYR A 61 -5.35 8.88 -0.67
N CYS A 62 -5.37 7.88 0.21
CA CYS A 62 -5.55 8.11 1.64
C CYS A 62 -4.45 9.02 2.21
N PHE A 63 -3.20 8.88 1.76
CA PHE A 63 -2.10 9.78 2.14
C PHE A 63 -2.33 11.20 1.62
N ARG A 64 -2.76 11.36 0.36
CA ARG A 64 -3.09 12.67 -0.23
C ARG A 64 -4.18 13.38 0.59
N GLU A 65 -5.23 12.66 0.97
CA GLU A 65 -6.32 13.19 1.81
C GLU A 65 -5.86 13.51 3.23
N SER A 66 -4.87 12.78 3.74
CA SER A 66 -4.32 12.99 5.09
C SER A 66 -3.30 14.13 5.18
N LEU A 67 -2.92 14.76 4.06
CA LEU A 67 -1.93 15.84 4.03
C LEU A 67 -2.19 16.97 5.03
N PRO A 68 -3.44 17.45 5.24
CA PRO A 68 -3.70 18.53 6.20
C PRO A 68 -3.37 18.18 7.66
N THR A 69 -3.35 16.89 7.99
CA THR A 69 -3.05 16.39 9.36
C THR A 69 -1.71 15.65 9.42
N TYR A 70 -0.90 15.76 8.36
CA TYR A 70 0.37 15.06 8.28
C TYR A 70 1.45 15.73 9.13
N GLU A 71 1.79 15.09 10.25
CA GLU A 71 2.85 15.52 11.15
C GLU A 71 4.24 15.13 10.61
N LYS A 72 5.01 16.08 10.08
CA LYS A 72 6.35 15.81 9.52
C LYS A 72 7.32 15.21 10.55
N ASN A 73 7.17 15.63 11.81
CA ASN A 73 8.00 15.17 12.94
C ASN A 73 7.72 13.72 13.33
N PHE A 74 6.63 13.12 12.84
CA PHE A 74 6.36 11.71 13.03
C PHE A 74 7.54 10.89 12.51
N LYS A 75 8.09 11.19 11.32
CA LYS A 75 9.25 10.48 10.73
C LYS A 75 10.48 10.46 11.65
N GLN A 76 10.77 11.57 12.34
CA GLN A 76 11.93 11.69 13.23
C GLN A 76 11.74 10.91 14.54
N PHE A 77 10.51 10.83 15.04
CA PHE A 77 10.18 10.22 16.33
C PHE A 77 10.31 8.69 16.33
N PHE A 78 10.13 8.05 15.16
CA PHE A 78 10.28 6.59 15.02
C PHE A 78 11.74 6.12 14.85
N SER A 79 12.68 7.02 14.56
CA SER A 79 14.09 6.64 14.35
C SER A 79 14.82 6.23 15.62
N THR A 80 14.31 6.58 16.80
CA THR A 80 14.97 6.32 18.09
C THR A 80 14.15 5.47 19.05
N ARG A 81 12.80 5.53 19.00
CA ARG A 81 11.90 4.58 19.68
C ARG A 81 10.44 4.80 19.24
N PRO A 82 9.86 3.88 18.46
CA PRO A 82 8.42 3.89 18.19
C PRO A 82 7.63 3.89 19.50
N ARG A 83 6.91 4.96 19.84
CA ARG A 83 5.93 4.94 20.94
C ARG A 83 4.61 4.32 20.47
N CYS A 84 4.70 3.16 19.83
CA CYS A 84 3.53 2.39 19.42
C CYS A 84 2.86 1.80 20.66
N GLY A 85 1.53 1.89 20.73
CA GLY A 85 0.77 1.17 21.76
C GLY A 85 0.96 -0.34 21.61
N ARG A 86 0.78 -1.10 22.70
CA ARG A 86 0.93 -2.56 22.71
C ARG A 86 -0.17 -3.30 21.93
N ARG A 87 -1.31 -2.64 21.69
CA ARG A 87 -2.45 -3.25 21.00
C ARG A 87 -2.30 -3.08 19.49
N LYS A 88 -2.12 -4.19 18.79
CA LYS A 88 -2.26 -4.27 17.34
C LYS A 88 -3.75 -4.28 16.99
N LEU A 89 -4.15 -3.42 16.05
CA LEU A 89 -5.49 -3.45 15.47
C LEU A 89 -5.55 -4.63 14.48
N GLN A 90 -6.68 -5.34 14.50
CA GLN A 90 -6.93 -6.41 13.54
C GLN A 90 -7.40 -5.82 12.21
N CYS A 91 -7.16 -6.59 11.16
CA CYS A 91 -7.98 -6.59 9.96
C CYS A 91 -9.29 -7.33 10.29
#